data_AF-A0A914FRP3-F1
#
_entry.id   AF-A0A914FRP3-F1
#
_cell.length_a   1.000
_cell.length_b   1.000
_cell.length_c   1.000
_cell.angle_alpha   90.00
_cell.angle_beta   90.00
_cell.angle_gamma   90.00
#
_symmetry.space_group_name_H-M   'P 1'
#
loop_
_entity.id
_entity.type
_entity.pdbx_description
1 polymer ?
#
loop_
_entity_poly.entity_id
_entity_poly.type
_entity_poly.pdbx_seq_one_letter_code
_entity_poly.pdbx_strand_id
1 'polypeptide(L)'
;MRPNGGTTVQSVVRIGPFSAVDRINAENRAIVLTRILKAVNGALCYMYRDIVCRSYCISMLILVKGGFSYPESGFRNKVLQNKASDEEYGDQSKKPRIPLTSFFLIEALNGIHYAIFNGYADIGLRALDAVHNRAQYELYGDVLIITNALHDSLLQNQSIRMMLEIEPVFLSERKLNKTKHLAKVEAKKKEDFEVDYGNIVFHSRPSDATKRYSIYIFKTPNY
;
A
#
# COMPACT_ATOMS: atom_id res chain seq x y z
N MET A 1 45.54 15.64 41.10
CA MET A 1 44.93 14.80 40.05
C MET A 1 43.47 14.54 40.44
N ARG A 2 42.50 15.08 39.68
CA ARG A 2 41.09 14.71 39.76
C ARG A 2 40.68 14.19 38.38
N PRO A 3 40.06 13.01 38.25
CA PRO A 3 39.57 12.54 36.96
C PRO A 3 38.18 13.15 36.74
N ASN A 4 38.11 14.34 36.13
CA ASN A 4 36.83 14.87 35.65
C ASN A 4 36.55 14.35 34.23
N GLY A 5 36.27 13.04 34.13
CA GLY A 5 35.76 12.39 32.93
C GLY A 5 34.24 12.49 32.86
N GLY A 6 33.69 13.70 33.01
CA GLY A 6 32.26 13.92 32.84
C GLY A 6 31.90 13.81 31.36
N THR A 7 31.22 12.75 30.98
CA THR A 7 30.58 12.60 29.66
C THR A 7 29.55 13.72 29.49
N THR A 8 29.94 14.79 28.78
CA THR A 8 29.01 15.85 28.39
C THR A 8 27.98 15.24 27.44
N VAL A 9 26.75 15.03 27.91
CA VAL A 9 25.63 14.62 27.06
C VAL A 9 25.36 15.78 26.10
N GLN A 10 25.89 15.69 24.88
CA GLN A 10 25.57 16.63 23.82
C GLN A 10 24.13 16.39 23.36
N SER A 11 23.18 17.16 23.90
CA SER A 11 21.80 17.15 23.44
C SER A 11 21.73 17.85 22.08
N VAL A 12 21.61 17.09 21.00
CA VAL A 12 21.40 17.65 19.67
C VAL A 12 19.91 17.94 19.50
N VAL A 13 19.57 19.19 19.23
CA VAL A 13 18.21 19.57 18.83
C VAL A 13 17.96 18.95 17.46
N ARG A 14 17.24 17.82 17.45
CA ARG A 14 16.85 17.18 16.20
C ARG A 14 15.70 17.96 15.53
N ILE A 15 14.84 18.61 16.34
CA ILE A 15 13.62 19.28 15.92
C ILE A 15 13.21 20.38 16.92
N GLY A 16 12.85 21.56 16.41
CA GLY A 16 12.17 22.63 17.16
C GLY A 16 13.09 23.75 17.68
N PRO A 17 12.53 24.81 18.29
CA PRO A 17 11.10 25.04 18.58
C PRO A 17 10.31 25.50 17.35
N PHE A 18 9.01 25.25 17.37
CA PHE A 18 8.12 25.56 16.26
C PHE A 18 7.03 26.56 16.69
N SER A 19 6.83 27.61 15.89
CA SER A 19 5.74 28.55 16.11
C SER A 19 4.38 27.89 15.87
N ALA A 20 3.40 28.32 16.66
CA ALA A 20 1.99 28.04 16.38
C ALA A 20 1.62 28.67 15.02
N VAL A 21 0.77 27.97 14.27
CA VAL A 21 0.36 28.37 12.94
C VAL A 21 -1.16 28.50 12.93
N ASP A 22 -1.67 29.71 12.72
CA ASP A 22 -3.11 29.98 12.77
C ASP A 22 -3.86 29.53 11.50
N ARG A 23 -3.17 29.51 10.35
CA ARG A 23 -3.76 29.16 9.04
C ARG A 23 -2.78 28.40 8.15
N ILE A 24 -3.28 27.40 7.43
CA ILE A 24 -2.49 26.64 6.43
C ILE A 24 -2.43 27.44 5.13
N ASN A 25 -1.21 27.71 4.65
CA ASN A 25 -0.91 28.37 3.39
C ASN A 25 0.08 27.53 2.56
N ALA A 26 0.42 27.98 1.34
CA ALA A 26 1.28 27.21 0.44
C ALA A 26 2.73 27.02 0.96
N GLU A 27 3.20 27.94 1.80
CA GLU A 27 4.55 27.97 2.37
C GLU A 27 4.67 27.03 3.58
N ASN A 28 3.72 27.12 4.51
CA ASN A 28 3.75 26.37 5.77
C ASN A 28 3.16 24.97 5.66
N ARG A 29 2.32 24.68 4.65
CA ARG A 29 1.62 23.39 4.51
C ARG A 29 2.58 22.20 4.55
N ALA A 30 3.74 22.30 3.90
CA ALA A 30 4.68 21.19 3.84
C ALA A 30 5.29 20.90 5.22
N ILE A 31 5.67 21.96 5.95
CA ILE A 31 6.24 21.85 7.29
C ILE A 31 5.18 21.29 8.27
N VAL A 32 3.95 21.79 8.20
CA VAL A 32 2.84 21.32 9.03
C VAL A 32 2.54 19.83 8.75
N LEU A 33 2.45 19.44 7.48
CA LEU A 33 2.21 18.05 7.08
C LEU A 33 3.34 17.12 7.56
N THR A 34 4.60 17.50 7.42
CA THR A 34 5.74 16.73 7.93
C THR A 34 5.66 16.53 9.44
N ARG A 35 5.23 17.56 10.19
CA ARG A 35 5.06 17.45 11.65
C ARG A 35 3.93 16.52 12.04
N ILE A 36 2.79 16.60 11.35
CA ILE A 36 1.67 15.69 11.57
C ILE A 36 2.11 14.26 11.26
N LEU A 37 2.81 14.05 10.14
CA LEU A 37 3.33 12.74 9.77
C LEU A 37 4.29 12.18 10.82
N LYS A 38 5.17 13.02 11.37
CA LYS A 38 6.04 12.63 12.48
C LYS A 38 5.26 12.22 13.73
N ALA A 39 4.21 12.97 14.09
CA ALA A 39 3.36 12.61 15.22
C ALA A 39 2.66 11.27 14.99
N VAL A 40 2.19 11.01 13.76
CA VAL A 40 1.64 9.70 13.36
C VAL A 40 2.70 8.61 13.52
N ASN A 41 3.92 8.83 13.03
CA ASN A 41 5.03 7.87 13.16
C ASN A 41 5.37 7.54 14.62
N GLY A 42 5.26 8.52 15.52
CA GLY A 42 5.42 8.31 16.96
C GLY A 42 4.31 7.47 17.60
N ALA A 43 3.15 7.37 16.94
CA ALA A 43 1.97 6.65 17.44
C ALA A 43 1.67 5.33 16.71
N LEU A 44 2.46 4.96 15.68
CA LEU A 44 2.18 3.78 14.85
C LEU A 44 2.03 2.49 15.66
N CYS A 45 2.83 2.32 16.70
CA CYS A 45 2.79 1.16 17.58
C CYS A 45 1.51 1.03 18.41
N TYR A 46 0.76 2.12 18.61
CA TYR A 46 -0.50 2.13 19.36
C TYR A 46 -1.73 1.99 18.46
N MET A 47 -1.55 2.01 17.14
CA MET A 47 -2.63 1.93 16.17
C MET A 47 -2.82 0.52 15.61
N TYR A 48 -4.00 0.26 15.03
CA TYR A 48 -4.28 -1.03 14.39
C TYR A 48 -3.47 -1.19 13.10
N ARG A 49 -2.44 -2.03 13.18
CA ARG A 49 -1.45 -2.28 12.13
C ARG A 49 -2.07 -2.59 10.77
N ASP A 50 -3.10 -3.43 10.70
CA ASP A 50 -3.59 -3.86 9.38
C ASP A 50 -4.22 -2.73 8.56
N ILE A 51 -4.86 -1.79 9.25
CA ILE A 51 -5.49 -0.63 8.59
C ILE A 51 -4.43 0.43 8.34
N VAL A 52 -3.62 0.74 9.35
CA VAL A 52 -2.68 1.87 9.26
C VAL A 52 -1.55 1.56 8.30
N CYS A 53 -0.86 0.43 8.40
CA CYS A 53 0.25 0.13 7.50
C CYS A 53 -0.18 0.05 6.04
N ARG A 54 -1.34 -0.58 5.76
CA ARG A 54 -1.88 -0.64 4.40
C ARG A 54 -2.28 0.75 3.89
N SER A 55 -3.11 1.49 4.62
CA SER A 55 -3.56 2.81 4.20
C SER A 55 -2.42 3.82 4.07
N TYR A 56 -1.43 3.75 4.95
CA TYR A 56 -0.23 4.57 4.94
C TYR A 56 0.58 4.33 3.66
N CYS A 57 0.94 3.07 3.36
CA CYS A 57 1.71 2.74 2.16
C CYS A 57 0.94 3.07 0.86
N ILE A 58 -0.37 2.82 0.80
CA ILE A 58 -1.20 3.22 -0.36
C ILE A 58 -1.17 4.74 -0.54
N SER A 59 -1.38 5.49 0.54
CA SER A 59 -1.41 6.95 0.49
C SER A 59 -0.07 7.50 0.02
N MET A 60 1.05 6.98 0.53
CA MET A 60 2.39 7.36 0.08
C MET A 60 2.62 7.01 -1.39
N LEU A 61 2.21 5.83 -1.84
CA LEU A 61 2.31 5.43 -3.24
C LEU A 61 1.58 6.41 -4.16
N ILE A 62 0.36 6.81 -3.78
CA ILE A 62 -0.45 7.76 -4.55
C ILE A 62 0.20 9.15 -4.58
N LEU A 63 0.69 9.65 -3.45
CA LEU A 63 1.31 10.97 -3.35
C LEU A 63 2.60 11.05 -4.19
N VAL A 64 3.41 10.00 -4.12
CA VAL A 64 4.75 9.96 -4.72
C VAL A 64 4.69 9.68 -6.22
N LYS A 65 3.81 8.78 -6.67
CA LYS A 65 3.56 8.48 -8.09
C LYS A 65 2.69 9.53 -8.80
N GLY A 66 2.03 10.41 -8.06
CA GLY A 66 1.13 11.41 -8.62
C GLY A 66 1.83 12.32 -9.64
N GLY A 67 1.43 12.22 -10.90
CA GLY A 67 1.99 13.01 -12.01
C GLY A 67 3.36 12.52 -12.52
N PHE A 68 3.77 11.31 -12.15
CA PHE A 68 4.98 10.64 -12.63
C PHE A 68 4.63 9.28 -13.24
N SER A 69 5.37 8.92 -14.28
CA SER A 69 5.36 7.58 -14.85
C SER A 69 6.77 7.04 -14.83
N TYR A 70 7.00 6.01 -14.04
CA TYR A 70 8.24 5.27 -14.00
C TYR A 70 7.96 3.77 -13.97
N PRO A 71 8.82 2.95 -14.60
CA PRO A 71 8.66 1.50 -14.62
C PRO A 71 8.75 0.95 -13.20
N GLU A 72 8.04 -0.15 -12.92
CA GLU A 72 8.24 -0.86 -11.66
C GLU A 72 9.65 -1.45 -11.62
N SER A 73 10.32 -1.26 -10.49
CA SER A 73 11.66 -1.79 -10.30
C SER A 73 11.59 -3.29 -9.97
N GLY A 74 12.55 -4.07 -10.46
CA GLY A 74 12.68 -5.49 -10.12
C GLY A 74 13.08 -5.74 -8.65
N PHE A 75 13.30 -4.70 -7.84
CA PHE A 75 13.74 -4.80 -6.46
C PHE A 75 12.77 -5.62 -5.61
N ARG A 76 11.47 -5.32 -5.70
CA ARG A 76 10.41 -6.06 -5.00
C ARG A 76 10.51 -7.56 -5.25
N ASN A 77 10.69 -7.98 -6.51
CA ASN A 77 10.78 -9.40 -6.86
C ASN A 77 12.05 -10.05 -6.32
N LYS A 78 13.17 -9.31 -6.27
CA LYS A 78 14.43 -9.78 -5.66
C LYS A 78 14.31 -9.99 -4.15
N VAL A 79 13.50 -9.17 -3.47
CA VAL A 79 13.28 -9.26 -2.02
C VAL A 79 12.25 -10.35 -1.67
N LEU A 80 11.13 -10.42 -2.39
CA LEU A 80 10.01 -11.32 -2.08
C LEU A 80 9.99 -12.65 -2.84
N GLN A 81 10.93 -12.88 -3.76
CA GLN A 81 11.08 -14.13 -4.50
C GLN A 81 9.75 -14.64 -5.12
N ASN A 82 9.06 -13.77 -5.87
CA ASN A 82 7.78 -14.05 -6.55
C ASN A 82 6.55 -14.30 -5.65
N LYS A 83 6.59 -14.01 -4.35
CA LYS A 83 5.39 -13.97 -3.46
C LYS A 83 4.65 -12.63 -3.49
N ALA A 84 4.89 -11.84 -4.53
CA ALA A 84 4.28 -10.54 -4.76
C ALA A 84 2.75 -10.68 -4.89
N SER A 85 1.96 -9.83 -4.22
CA SER A 85 0.52 -9.78 -4.52
C SER A 85 0.27 -9.19 -5.91
N ASP A 86 -0.70 -9.74 -6.64
CA ASP A 86 -1.17 -9.22 -7.93
C ASP A 86 -2.08 -7.98 -7.78
N GLU A 87 -2.08 -7.34 -6.62
CA GLU A 87 -2.87 -6.13 -6.41
C GLU A 87 -2.30 -5.02 -7.30
N GLU A 88 -2.99 -4.74 -8.40
CA GLU A 88 -2.72 -3.61 -9.28
C GLU A 88 -3.20 -2.32 -8.62
N TYR A 89 -2.29 -1.36 -8.52
CA TYR A 89 -2.61 0.00 -8.12
C TYR A 89 -2.73 0.82 -9.40
N GLY A 90 -3.92 1.38 -9.65
CA GLY A 90 -4.22 2.07 -10.89
C GLY A 90 -3.17 3.14 -11.25
N ASP A 91 -3.05 3.45 -12.53
CA ASP A 91 -2.08 4.44 -13.01
C ASP A 91 -2.35 5.83 -12.39
N GLN A 92 -1.38 6.31 -11.62
CA GLN A 92 -1.42 7.62 -10.93
C GLN A 92 -0.78 8.74 -11.77
N SER A 93 -0.25 8.43 -12.95
CA SER A 93 0.42 9.39 -13.85
C SER A 93 -0.51 10.54 -14.27
N LYS A 94 -1.82 10.28 -14.36
CA LYS A 94 -2.83 11.28 -14.73
C LYS A 94 -3.17 12.29 -13.62
N LYS A 95 -2.70 12.06 -12.39
CA LYS A 95 -2.95 12.97 -11.27
C LYS A 95 -2.01 14.17 -11.32
N PRO A 96 -2.41 15.35 -10.78
CA PRO A 96 -1.51 16.49 -10.71
C PRO A 96 -0.30 16.17 -9.82
N ARG A 97 0.85 16.74 -10.19
CA ARG A 97 2.07 16.64 -9.37
C ARG A 97 1.88 17.40 -8.08
N ILE A 98 2.12 16.73 -6.96
CA ILE A 98 2.11 17.34 -5.63
C ILE A 98 3.57 17.65 -5.26
N PRO A 99 3.91 18.89 -4.92
CA PRO A 99 5.25 19.22 -4.43
C PRO A 99 5.44 18.63 -3.03
N LEU A 100 6.38 17.70 -2.89
CA LEU A 100 6.76 17.08 -1.62
C LEU A 100 8.15 17.59 -1.23
N THR A 101 8.41 17.78 0.05
CA THR A 101 9.73 18.17 0.53
C THR A 101 10.57 16.95 0.88
N SER A 102 11.90 17.07 0.84
CA SER A 102 12.78 15.97 1.23
C SER A 102 12.52 15.51 2.67
N PHE A 103 12.36 16.46 3.61
CA PHE A 103 11.99 16.17 5.01
C PHE A 103 10.69 15.37 5.15
N PHE A 104 9.69 15.66 4.32
CA PHE A 104 8.44 14.90 4.31
C PHE A 104 8.70 13.45 3.87
N LEU A 105 9.49 13.25 2.82
CA LEU A 105 9.81 11.92 2.30
C LEU A 105 10.67 11.11 3.29
N ILE A 106 11.62 11.74 3.99
CA ILE A 106 12.39 11.09 5.06
C ILE A 106 11.46 10.60 6.17
N GLU A 107 10.53 11.45 6.62
CA GLU A 107 9.56 11.05 7.62
C GLU A 107 8.59 9.98 7.07
N ALA A 108 8.24 10.05 5.78
CA ALA A 108 7.44 9.01 5.13
C ALA A 108 8.14 7.64 5.16
N LEU A 109 9.45 7.61 4.91
CA LEU A 109 10.28 6.41 4.95
C LEU A 109 10.29 5.73 6.32
N ASN A 110 10.22 6.48 7.42
CA ASN A 110 10.12 5.89 8.77
C ASN A 110 8.86 5.02 8.91
N GLY A 111 7.71 5.52 8.44
CA GLY A 111 6.46 4.75 8.47
C GLY A 111 6.43 3.61 7.45
N ILE A 112 7.04 3.79 6.27
CA ILE A 112 7.19 2.70 5.27
C ILE A 112 8.07 1.59 5.84
N HIS A 113 9.20 1.96 6.46
CA HIS A 113 10.10 1.02 7.13
C HIS A 113 9.34 0.26 8.21
N TYR A 114 8.58 0.94 9.07
CA TYR A 114 7.72 0.27 10.04
C TYR A 114 6.79 -0.75 9.37
N ALA A 115 6.07 -0.37 8.31
CA ALA A 115 5.14 -1.26 7.60
C ALA A 115 5.83 -2.50 7.00
N ILE A 116 7.04 -2.37 6.47
CA ILE A 116 7.80 -3.48 5.89
C ILE A 116 8.02 -4.58 6.93
N PHE A 117 8.48 -4.23 8.13
CA PHE A 117 8.77 -5.18 9.21
C PHE A 117 7.52 -5.64 9.99
N ASN A 118 6.34 -5.20 9.58
CA ASN A 118 5.08 -5.42 10.28
C ASN A 118 4.06 -6.23 9.44
N GLY A 119 4.55 -7.03 8.48
CA GLY A 119 3.72 -7.90 7.64
C GLY A 119 3.14 -7.22 6.39
N TYR A 120 3.48 -5.94 6.15
CA TYR A 120 3.06 -5.18 4.97
C TYR A 120 4.23 -4.93 4.01
N ALA A 121 5.15 -5.89 3.93
CA ALA A 121 6.36 -5.84 3.09
C ALA A 121 6.04 -5.57 1.63
N ASP A 122 5.04 -6.25 1.07
CA ASP A 122 4.74 -6.15 -0.36
C ASP A 122 4.42 -4.72 -0.82
N ILE A 123 3.52 -4.06 -0.10
CA ILE A 123 3.14 -2.69 -0.41
C ILE A 123 4.17 -1.68 0.09
N GLY A 124 4.86 -1.98 1.19
CA GLY A 124 5.95 -1.15 1.71
C GLY A 124 7.12 -1.06 0.74
N LEU A 125 7.51 -2.17 0.12
CA LEU A 125 8.59 -2.21 -0.89
C LEU A 125 8.20 -1.43 -2.15
N ARG A 126 6.94 -1.51 -2.61
CA ARG A 126 6.46 -0.66 -3.71
C ARG A 126 6.49 0.82 -3.37
N ALA A 127 6.11 1.17 -2.14
CA ALA A 127 6.17 2.56 -1.68
C ALA A 127 7.63 3.04 -1.54
N LEU A 128 8.54 2.19 -1.07
CA LEU A 128 9.97 2.47 -0.99
C LEU A 128 10.57 2.73 -2.39
N ASP A 129 10.33 1.83 -3.35
CA ASP A 129 10.75 2.00 -4.75
C ASP A 129 10.20 3.30 -5.36
N ALA A 130 8.93 3.60 -5.09
CA ALA A 130 8.30 4.83 -5.55
C ALA A 130 8.99 6.08 -4.98
N VAL A 131 9.29 6.08 -3.68
CA VAL A 131 10.01 7.19 -3.01
C VAL A 131 11.40 7.34 -3.58
N HIS A 132 12.11 6.23 -3.82
CA HIS A 132 13.43 6.24 -4.43
C HIS A 132 13.38 6.89 -5.82
N ASN A 133 12.49 6.43 -6.70
CA ASN A 133 12.33 7.00 -8.04
C ASN A 133 11.97 8.50 -7.97
N ARG A 134 11.05 8.89 -7.09
CA ARG A 134 10.68 10.30 -6.91
C ARG A 134 11.86 11.16 -6.46
N ALA A 135 12.67 10.67 -5.52
CA ALA A 135 13.86 11.34 -5.05
C ALA A 135 14.91 11.49 -6.17
N GLN A 136 14.99 10.54 -7.11
CA GLN A 136 15.84 10.67 -8.30
C GLN A 136 15.35 11.80 -9.21
N TYR A 137 14.04 11.88 -9.47
CA TYR A 137 13.46 12.94 -10.31
C TYR A 137 13.60 14.34 -9.70
N GLU A 138 13.49 14.46 -8.38
CA GLU A 138 13.58 15.74 -7.65
C GLU A 138 14.98 16.04 -7.10
N LEU A 139 15.96 15.17 -7.33
CA LEU A 139 17.36 15.29 -6.90
C LEU A 139 17.54 15.45 -5.38
N TYR A 140 16.74 14.73 -4.59
CA TYR A 140 16.83 14.73 -3.13
C TYR A 140 17.90 13.75 -2.63
N GLY A 141 19.14 14.24 -2.51
CA GLY A 141 20.30 13.44 -2.10
C GLY A 141 20.18 12.81 -0.70
N ASP A 142 19.57 13.53 0.25
CA ASP A 142 19.29 13.04 1.61
C ASP A 142 18.35 11.83 1.60
N VAL A 143 17.27 11.88 0.82
CA VAL A 143 16.32 10.78 0.65
C VAL A 143 16.97 9.60 -0.11
N LEU A 144 17.77 9.88 -1.12
CA LEU A 144 18.46 8.86 -1.92
C LEU A 144 19.44 8.03 -1.08
N ILE A 145 20.21 8.68 -0.19
CA ILE A 145 21.12 7.96 0.71
C ILE A 145 20.35 7.00 1.62
N ILE A 146 19.24 7.46 2.20
CA ILE A 146 18.43 6.64 3.11
C ILE A 146 17.77 5.47 2.36
N THR A 147 17.17 5.73 1.20
CA THR A 147 16.54 4.67 0.39
C THR A 147 17.56 3.63 -0.07
N ASN A 148 18.74 4.05 -0.55
CA ASN A 148 19.81 3.12 -0.91
C ASN A 148 20.27 2.27 0.27
N ALA A 149 20.46 2.87 1.45
CA ALA A 149 20.82 2.13 2.66
C ALA A 149 19.73 1.09 3.04
N LEU A 150 18.45 1.44 2.87
CA LEU A 150 17.36 0.50 3.08
C LEU A 150 17.33 -0.62 2.03
N HIS A 151 17.54 -0.30 0.75
CA HIS A 151 17.64 -1.30 -0.32
C HIS A 151 18.73 -2.32 -0.03
N ASP A 152 19.93 -1.85 0.31
CA ASP A 152 21.07 -2.71 0.60
C ASP A 152 20.83 -3.54 1.85
N SER A 153 20.26 -2.95 2.91
CA SER A 153 19.91 -3.67 4.13
C SER A 153 18.92 -4.81 3.88
N LEU A 154 17.88 -4.57 3.08
CA LEU A 154 16.87 -5.57 2.72
C LEU A 154 17.43 -6.68 1.81
N LEU A 155 18.41 -6.36 0.96
CA LEU A 155 19.03 -7.33 0.07
C LEU A 155 20.07 -8.19 0.76
N GLN A 156 20.91 -7.61 1.62
CA GLN A 156 22.06 -8.28 2.23
C GLN A 156 21.66 -9.12 3.45
N ASN A 157 20.64 -8.71 4.21
CA ASN A 157 20.26 -9.41 5.43
C ASN A 157 19.28 -10.56 5.15
N GLN A 158 19.82 -11.77 5.06
CA GLN A 158 19.03 -13.00 4.91
C GLN A 158 18.06 -13.23 6.10
N SER A 159 18.43 -12.79 7.30
CA SER A 159 17.57 -12.81 8.49
C SER A 159 16.35 -11.91 8.35
N ILE A 160 16.51 -10.72 7.74
CA ILE A 160 15.39 -9.81 7.45
C ILE A 160 14.45 -10.46 6.45
N ARG A 161 14.97 -11.11 5.40
CA ARG A 161 14.13 -11.83 4.43
C ARG A 161 13.30 -12.93 5.08
N MET A 162 13.90 -13.72 6.00
CA MET A 162 13.15 -14.72 6.78
C MET A 162 12.09 -14.06 7.67
N MET A 163 12.35 -12.89 8.25
CA MET A 163 11.36 -12.16 9.05
C MET A 163 10.17 -11.66 8.20
N LEU A 164 10.41 -11.30 6.94
CA LEU A 164 9.36 -10.94 5.97
C LEU A 164 8.57 -12.17 5.47
N GLU A 165 9.06 -13.39 5.70
CA GLU A 165 8.37 -14.64 5.35
C GLU A 165 7.36 -15.10 6.40
N ILE A 166 7.46 -14.60 7.64
CA ILE A 166 6.56 -14.94 8.77
C ILE A 166 5.33 -14.02 8.74
N GLU A 167 4.53 -14.05 7.66
CA GLU A 167 3.07 -13.83 7.66
C GLU A 167 2.51 -13.54 6.26
N PRO A 168 1.92 -14.58 5.63
CA PRO A 168 0.66 -14.38 4.92
C PRO A 168 -0.46 -15.28 5.48
N VAL A 169 -0.40 -15.72 6.73
CA VAL A 169 -1.40 -16.67 7.28
C VAL A 169 -2.70 -15.92 7.62
N PHE A 170 -2.65 -14.78 8.32
CA PHE A 170 -3.89 -14.08 8.69
C PHE A 170 -4.62 -13.42 7.50
N LEU A 171 -3.92 -12.94 6.48
CA LEU A 171 -4.54 -12.35 5.29
C LEU A 171 -5.10 -13.41 4.33
N SER A 172 -4.44 -14.56 4.20
CA SER A 172 -4.96 -15.68 3.39
C SER A 172 -6.21 -16.29 4.04
N GLU A 173 -6.25 -16.43 5.36
CA GLU A 173 -7.45 -16.86 6.08
C GLU A 173 -8.61 -15.88 5.93
N ARG A 174 -8.39 -14.57 6.03
CA ARG A 174 -9.46 -13.59 5.78
C ARG A 174 -9.91 -13.57 4.32
N LYS A 175 -9.00 -13.69 3.36
CA LYS A 175 -9.36 -13.79 1.92
C LYS A 175 -10.17 -15.05 1.67
N LEU A 176 -9.72 -16.21 2.15
CA LEU A 176 -10.40 -17.50 2.06
C LEU A 176 -11.75 -17.50 2.78
N ASN A 177 -11.83 -16.91 3.97
CA ASN A 177 -13.08 -16.82 4.73
C ASN A 177 -14.06 -15.85 4.05
N LYS A 178 -13.57 -14.76 3.44
CA LYS A 178 -14.40 -13.83 2.66
C LYS A 178 -14.89 -14.46 1.36
N THR A 179 -14.08 -15.21 0.62
CA THR A 179 -14.54 -15.99 -0.55
C THR A 179 -15.49 -17.11 -0.16
N LYS A 180 -15.23 -17.84 0.94
CA LYS A 180 -16.16 -18.85 1.47
C LYS A 180 -17.50 -18.22 1.87
N HIS A 181 -17.49 -17.04 2.50
CA HIS A 181 -18.72 -16.35 2.89
C HIS A 181 -19.47 -15.80 1.68
N LEU A 182 -18.78 -15.29 0.66
CA LEU A 182 -19.39 -14.80 -0.58
C LEU A 182 -19.97 -15.95 -1.41
N ALA A 183 -19.24 -17.07 -1.53
CA ALA A 183 -19.72 -18.28 -2.18
C ALA A 183 -20.92 -18.91 -1.45
N LYS A 184 -20.95 -18.84 -0.10
CA LYS A 184 -22.09 -19.30 0.69
C LYS A 184 -23.32 -18.39 0.53
N VAL A 185 -23.12 -17.08 0.35
CA VAL A 185 -24.20 -16.12 0.04
C VAL A 185 -24.73 -16.33 -1.38
N GLU A 186 -23.86 -16.61 -2.35
CA GLU A 186 -24.24 -16.92 -3.74
C GLU A 186 -24.96 -18.27 -3.87
N ALA A 187 -24.54 -19.29 -3.10
CA ALA A 187 -25.22 -20.59 -3.04
C ALA A 187 -26.62 -20.48 -2.43
N LYS A 188 -26.77 -19.70 -1.35
CA LYS A 188 -28.08 -19.44 -0.73
C LYS A 188 -29.03 -18.67 -1.66
N LYS A 189 -28.49 -17.77 -2.49
CA LYS A 189 -29.25 -17.05 -3.52
C LYS A 189 -29.70 -17.93 -4.70
N LYS A 190 -29.06 -19.09 -4.89
CA LYS A 190 -29.46 -20.12 -5.86
C LYS A 190 -30.57 -21.03 -5.32
N GLU A 191 -30.60 -21.29 -4.02
CA GLU A 191 -31.66 -22.06 -3.36
C GLU A 191 -32.98 -21.25 -3.24
N ASP A 192 -32.90 -19.93 -3.08
CA ASP A 192 -34.09 -19.05 -2.97
C ASP A 192 -34.77 -18.72 -4.33
N PHE A 193 -34.34 -19.33 -5.44
CA PHE A 193 -34.87 -19.06 -6.79
C PHE A 193 -35.36 -20.31 -7.55
N GLU A 194 -35.68 -21.39 -6.84
CA GLU A 194 -36.41 -22.53 -7.39
C GLU A 194 -37.89 -22.40 -7.02
N VAL A 195 -38.60 -21.55 -7.77
CA VAL A 195 -40.07 -21.56 -7.81
C VAL A 195 -40.45 -22.40 -9.03
N ASP A 196 -41.07 -23.54 -8.76
CA ASP A 196 -41.58 -24.49 -9.74
C ASP A 196 -42.57 -23.81 -10.69
N TYR A 197 -42.17 -23.64 -11.95
CA TYR A 197 -43.07 -23.43 -13.06
C TYR A 197 -42.79 -24.54 -14.06
N GLY A 198 -43.76 -25.44 -14.19
CA GLY A 198 -43.69 -26.63 -15.02
C GLY A 198 -43.09 -26.41 -16.41
N ASN A 199 -42.22 -27.36 -16.78
CA ASN A 199 -41.77 -27.70 -18.12
C ASN A 199 -41.40 -26.51 -19.05
N ILE A 200 -40.24 -25.91 -18.80
CA ILE A 200 -39.50 -25.18 -19.83
C ILE A 200 -38.02 -25.60 -19.78
N VAL A 201 -37.55 -26.27 -20.83
CA VAL A 201 -36.15 -26.66 -21.00
C VAL A 201 -35.40 -25.54 -21.71
N PHE A 202 -34.47 -24.88 -21.01
CA PHE A 202 -33.59 -23.88 -21.60
C PHE A 202 -32.27 -24.52 -22.06
N HIS A 203 -31.94 -24.37 -23.34
CA HIS A 203 -30.61 -24.70 -23.84
C HIS A 203 -29.81 -23.43 -24.14
N SER A 204 -28.74 -23.23 -23.37
CA SER A 204 -27.70 -22.25 -23.63
C SER A 204 -26.53 -22.96 -24.33
N ARG A 205 -26.23 -22.56 -25.57
CA ARG A 205 -24.91 -22.79 -26.16
C ARG A 205 -24.11 -21.49 -26.07
N PRO A 206 -22.80 -21.55 -25.78
CA PRO A 206 -21.96 -20.36 -25.78
C PRO A 206 -21.63 -20.00 -27.22
N SER A 207 -21.88 -18.74 -27.61
CA SER A 207 -21.21 -18.13 -28.75
C SER A 207 -20.68 -16.76 -28.33
N ASP A 208 -19.45 -16.51 -28.76
CA ASP A 208 -18.58 -15.43 -28.34
C ASP A 208 -19.14 -14.01 -28.51
N ALA A 209 -18.55 -13.16 -27.66
CA ALA A 209 -18.45 -11.71 -27.72
C ALA A 209 -19.75 -10.90 -27.55
N THR A 210 -19.68 -9.99 -26.57
CA THR A 210 -20.61 -8.90 -26.23
C THR A 210 -21.95 -9.29 -25.59
N LYS A 211 -22.03 -9.00 -24.28
CA LYS A 211 -23.23 -9.04 -23.44
C LYS A 211 -24.43 -8.33 -24.08
N ARG A 212 -25.34 -9.08 -24.70
CA ARG A 212 -26.79 -8.81 -24.72
C ARG A 212 -27.52 -10.15 -24.72
N TYR A 213 -28.27 -10.43 -23.67
CA TYR A 213 -29.20 -11.55 -23.65
C TYR A 213 -30.44 -11.15 -24.45
N SER A 214 -30.61 -11.70 -25.64
CA SER A 214 -31.87 -11.64 -26.38
C SER A 214 -32.69 -12.90 -26.10
N ILE A 215 -33.81 -12.74 -25.42
CA ILE A 215 -34.77 -13.81 -25.12
C ILE A 215 -35.69 -13.97 -26.33
N TYR A 216 -35.71 -15.16 -26.95
CA TYR A 216 -36.66 -15.50 -27.99
C TYR A 216 -37.75 -16.41 -27.39
N ILE A 217 -39.01 -16.01 -27.53
CA ILE A 217 -40.17 -16.80 -27.12
C ILE A 217 -40.74 -17.46 -28.39
N PHE A 218 -40.60 -18.77 -28.52
CA PHE A 218 -41.30 -19.54 -29.54
C PHE A 218 -42.57 -20.14 -28.94
N LYS A 219 -43.72 -19.85 -29.55
CA LYS A 219 -45.01 -20.43 -29.19
C LYS A 219 -45.17 -21.74 -29.96
N THR A 220 -45.14 -22.88 -29.27
CA THR A 220 -45.47 -24.17 -29.90
C THR A 220 -46.99 -24.26 -30.09
N PRO A 221 -47.47 -24.79 -31.23
CA PRO A 221 -48.89 -25.00 -31.46
C PRO A 221 -49.35 -26.24 -30.67
N ASN A 222 -50.48 -26.11 -29.99
CA ASN A 222 -51.12 -27.21 -29.25
C ASN A 222 -51.61 -28.28 -30.22
N TYR A 223 -51.18 -29.53 -29.99
CA TYR A 223 -51.93 -30.74 -30.29
C TYR A 223 -51.76 -31.72 -29.13
#